data_AF-E2BTJ9-F1
#
_entry.id   AF-E2BTJ9-F1
#
_cell.length_a   1.000
_cell.length_b   1.000
_cell.length_c   1.000
_cell.angle_alpha   90.00
_cell.angle_beta   90.00
_cell.angle_gamma   90.00
#
_symmetry.space_group_name_H-M   'P 1'
#
loop_
_entity.id
_entity.type
_entity.pdbx_description
1 polymer ?
#
loop_
_entity_poly.entity_id
_entity_poly.type
_entity_poly.pdbx_seq_one_letter_code
_entity_poly.pdbx_strand_id
1 'polypeptide(L)'
;QENAVSLYIIKIDTEGYRLLRNLCVLELPKTKGLNELVSLFQNHLKPKLSVLTQRFKFKECKQKSGDTVSAYLTKLKSASLHCDFGFNLDKSL
;
A
#
# COMPACT_ATOMS: atom_id res chain seq x y z
N GLN A 1 -5.40 14.12 -25.13
CA GLN A 1 -4.88 13.83 -23.78
C GLN A 1 -5.30 14.85 -22.72
N GLU A 2 -5.21 16.17 -22.98
CA GLU A 2 -5.47 17.27 -22.02
C GLU A 2 -6.81 17.20 -21.28
N ASN A 3 -7.89 16.78 -21.96
CA ASN A 3 -9.23 16.75 -21.38
C ASN A 3 -9.33 15.81 -20.15
N ALA A 4 -8.60 14.69 -20.16
CA ALA A 4 -8.70 13.71 -19.08
C ALA A 4 -8.04 14.17 -17.76
N VAL A 5 -6.94 14.93 -17.84
CA VAL A 5 -6.26 15.48 -16.65
C VAL A 5 -7.12 16.56 -16.00
N SER A 6 -7.67 17.47 -16.80
CA SER A 6 -8.56 18.53 -16.32
C SER A 6 -9.82 17.96 -15.68
N LEU A 7 -10.47 16.97 -16.31
CA LEU A 7 -11.63 16.29 -15.75
C LEU A 7 -11.32 15.55 -14.44
N TYR A 8 -10.14 14.93 -14.34
CA TYR A 8 -9.70 14.28 -13.11
C TYR A 8 -9.55 15.28 -11.97
N ILE A 9 -8.87 16.41 -12.21
CA ILE A 9 -8.69 17.47 -11.22
C ILE A 9 -10.03 18.06 -10.76
N ILE A 10 -10.97 18.29 -11.69
CA ILE A 10 -12.31 18.83 -11.38
C ILE A 10 -13.15 17.86 -10.53
N LYS A 11 -13.00 16.54 -10.74
CA LYS A 11 -13.74 15.53 -9.98
C LYS A 11 -13.24 15.34 -8.56
N ILE A 12 -12.01 15.77 -8.25
CA ILE A 12 -11.45 15.65 -6.90
C ILE A 12 -11.98 16.78 -6.04
N ASP A 13 -12.24 16.49 -4.77
CA ASP A 13 -12.65 17.48 -3.78
C ASP A 13 -11.49 18.41 -3.38
N THR A 14 -11.81 19.45 -2.60
CA THR A 14 -10.83 20.45 -2.18
C THR A 14 -9.64 19.82 -1.44
N GLU A 15 -9.91 18.82 -0.59
CA GLU A 15 -8.89 18.12 0.19
C GLU A 15 -7.98 17.26 -0.68
N GLY A 16 -8.55 16.49 -1.61
CA GLY A 16 -7.78 15.72 -2.56
C GLY A 16 -6.92 16.61 -3.46
N TYR A 17 -7.43 17.76 -3.93
CA TYR A 17 -6.63 18.68 -4.73
C TYR A 17 -5.48 19.30 -3.92
N ARG A 18 -5.73 19.66 -2.65
CA ARG A 18 -4.68 20.16 -1.75
C ARG A 18 -3.58 19.12 -1.55
N LEU A 19 -3.96 17.86 -1.29
CA LEU A 19 -3.00 16.76 -1.20
C LEU A 19 -2.22 16.60 -2.50
N LEU A 20 -2.90 16.56 -3.65
CA LEU A 20 -2.25 16.42 -4.95
C LEU A 20 -1.25 17.55 -5.21
N ARG A 21 -1.62 18.79 -4.87
CA ARG A 21 -0.73 19.94 -4.98
C ARG A 21 0.48 19.83 -4.06
N ASN A 22 0.31 19.36 -2.83
CA ASN A 22 1.42 19.12 -1.90
C ASN A 22 2.36 18.02 -2.40
N LEU A 23 1.84 16.99 -3.07
CA LEU A 23 2.63 15.92 -3.66
C LEU A 23 3.36 16.38 -4.94
N CYS A 24 2.84 17.37 -5.66
CA CYS A 24 3.46 17.97 -6.83
C CYS A 24 4.33 19.18 -6.41
N VAL A 25 5.53 18.91 -5.88
CA VAL A 25 6.39 19.92 -5.24
C VAL A 25 6.98 20.94 -6.24
N LEU A 26 7.35 20.51 -7.45
CA LEU A 26 8.05 21.33 -8.45
C LEU A 26 7.18 21.76 -9.64
N GLU A 27 6.05 21.08 -9.86
CA GLU A 27 5.22 21.24 -11.06
C GLU A 27 3.74 21.35 -10.69
N LEU A 28 2.93 21.98 -11.54
CA LEU A 28 1.50 22.05 -11.30
C LEU A 28 0.85 20.69 -11.64
N PRO A 29 -0.18 20.24 -10.90
CA PRO A 29 -0.87 18.99 -11.23
C PRO A 29 -1.37 18.92 -12.68
N LYS A 30 -1.76 20.06 -13.26
CA LYS A 30 -2.20 20.17 -14.66
C LYS A 30 -1.10 19.91 -15.71
N THR A 31 0.18 20.01 -15.33
CA THR A 31 1.30 19.78 -16.25
C THR A 31 1.81 18.34 -16.22
N LYS A 32 1.28 17.50 -15.31
CA LYS A 32 1.60 16.08 -15.20
C LYS A 32 0.63 15.21 -15.99
N GLY A 33 1.07 13.99 -16.32
CA GLY A 33 0.22 12.99 -16.95
C GLY A 33 -0.83 12.43 -15.98
N LEU A 34 -1.99 12.02 -16.50
CA LEU A 34 -3.07 11.43 -15.68
C LEU A 34 -2.58 10.23 -14.86
N ASN A 35 -1.81 9.32 -15.47
CA ASN A 35 -1.27 8.14 -14.80
C ASN A 35 -0.35 8.52 -13.63
N GLU A 36 0.45 9.57 -13.80
CA GLU A 36 1.36 10.05 -12.77
C GLU A 36 0.58 10.61 -11.57
N LEU A 37 -0.47 11.40 -11.83
CA LEU A 37 -1.35 11.92 -10.77
C LEU A 37 -2.04 10.79 -10.00
N VAL A 38 -2.53 9.77 -10.71
CA VAL A 38 -3.14 8.59 -10.09
C VAL A 38 -2.11 7.83 -9.24
N SER A 39 -0.89 7.64 -9.74
CA SER A 39 0.18 6.97 -9.00
C SER A 39 0.60 7.74 -7.75
N LEU A 40 0.65 9.08 -7.80
CA LEU A 40 0.95 9.92 -6.63
C LEU A 40 -0.08 9.70 -5.51
N PHE A 41 -1.37 9.70 -5.84
CA PHE A 41 -2.42 9.39 -4.87
C PHE A 41 -2.30 7.96 -4.35
N GLN A 42 -2.11 6.97 -5.23
CA GLN A 42 -2.02 5.58 -4.82
C GLN A 42 -0.85 5.34 -3.86
N ASN A 43 0.34 5.89 -4.17
CA ASN A 43 1.51 5.73 -3.32
C ASN A 43 1.34 6.38 -1.94
N HIS A 44 0.64 7.52 -1.88
CA HIS A 44 0.42 8.23 -0.62
C HIS A 44 -0.71 7.60 0.22
N LEU A 45 -1.85 7.29 -0.39
CA LEU A 45 -3.04 6.78 0.31
C LEU A 45 -2.97 5.27 0.57
N LYS A 46 -2.19 4.55 -0.23
CA LYS A 46 -1.95 3.11 -0.11
C LYS A 46 -0.44 2.86 -0.10
N PRO A 47 0.27 3.29 0.96
CA PRO A 47 1.70 3.06 1.05
C PRO A 47 1.98 1.57 0.96
N LYS A 48 3.01 1.21 0.18
CA LYS A 48 3.45 -0.16 0.06
C LYS A 48 3.79 -0.69 1.45
N LEU A 49 3.22 -1.85 1.81
CA LEU A 49 3.52 -2.48 3.09
C LEU A 49 5.02 -2.79 3.19
N SER A 50 5.65 -2.37 4.29
CA SER A 50 7.05 -2.71 4.56
C SER A 50 7.18 -4.21 4.79
N VAL A 51 7.91 -4.89 3.89
CA VAL A 51 8.19 -6.32 3.98
C VAL A 51 8.83 -6.67 5.32
N LEU A 52 9.74 -5.83 5.82
CA LEU A 52 10.38 -6.03 7.12
C LEU A 52 9.36 -6.04 8.27
N THR A 53 8.41 -5.10 8.25
CA THR A 53 7.34 -5.04 9.25
C THR A 53 6.41 -6.24 9.15
N GLN A 54 6.07 -6.69 7.94
CA GLN A 54 5.23 -7.89 7.76
C GLN A 54 5.93 -9.14 8.28
N ARG A 55 7.23 -9.30 7.98
CA ARG A 55 8.05 -10.41 8.48
C ARG A 55 8.15 -10.39 10.01
N PHE A 56 8.30 -9.22 10.61
CA PHE A 56 8.26 -9.08 12.07
C PHE A 56 6.91 -9.55 12.64
N LYS A 57 5.80 -9.09 12.07
CA LYS A 57 4.45 -9.54 12.48
C LYS A 57 4.24 -11.04 12.31
N PHE A 58 4.76 -11.62 11.24
CA PHE A 58 4.72 -13.07 11.01
C PHE A 58 5.48 -13.83 12.09
N LYS A 59 6.72 -13.40 12.43
CA LYS A 59 7.54 -14.03 13.48
C LYS A 59 6.91 -13.92 14.87
N GLU A 60 6.21 -12.82 15.13
CA GLU A 60 5.47 -12.62 16.38
C GLU A 60 4.15 -13.41 16.44
N CYS A 61 3.72 -14.05 15.33
CA CYS A 61 2.50 -14.83 15.29
C CYS A 61 2.66 -16.15 16.07
N LYS A 62 2.22 -16.14 17.33
CA LYS A 62 2.24 -17.30 18.23
C LYS A 62 0.82 -17.79 18.51
N GLN A 63 0.65 -19.11 18.66
CA GLN A 63 -0.59 -19.68 19.17
C GLN A 63 -0.78 -19.26 20.63
N LYS A 64 -1.92 -18.65 20.95
CA LYS A 64 -2.23 -18.27 22.33
C LYS A 64 -2.87 -19.43 23.08
N SER A 65 -2.80 -19.41 24.40
CA SER A 65 -3.56 -20.34 25.24
C SER A 65 -5.06 -20.18 24.93
N GLY A 66 -5.72 -21.30 24.61
CA GLY A 66 -7.13 -21.31 24.18
C GLY A 66 -7.38 -21.13 22.68
N ASP A 67 -6.38 -20.80 21.87
CA ASP A 67 -6.53 -20.83 20.40
C ASP A 67 -6.56 -22.28 19.90
N THR A 68 -7.52 -22.58 19.01
CA THR A 68 -7.45 -23.83 18.25
C THR A 68 -6.30 -23.78 17.24
N VAL A 69 -5.76 -24.94 16.90
CA VAL A 69 -4.69 -25.06 15.89
C VAL A 69 -5.14 -24.48 14.54
N SER A 70 -6.41 -24.70 14.16
CA SER A 70 -6.97 -24.15 12.92
C SER A 70 -7.02 -22.62 12.91
N ALA A 71 -7.41 -22.00 14.03
CA ALA A 71 -7.41 -20.55 14.17
C ALA A 71 -5.99 -19.97 14.12
N TYR A 72 -5.02 -20.65 14.74
CA TYR A 72 -3.61 -20.27 14.64
C TYR A 72 -3.09 -20.37 13.20
N LEU A 73 -3.33 -21.48 12.51
CA LEU A 73 -2.91 -21.67 11.12
C LEU A 73 -3.50 -20.61 10.18
N THR A 74 -4.76 -20.22 10.41
CA THR A 74 -5.42 -19.17 9.62
C THR A 74 -4.73 -17.82 9.84
N LYS A 75 -4.41 -17.47 11.09
CA LYS A 75 -3.64 -16.26 11.43
C LYS A 75 -2.25 -16.28 10.81
N LEU A 76 -1.55 -17.41 10.91
CA LEU A 76 -0.19 -17.57 10.39
C LEU A 76 -0.17 -17.45 8.86
N LYS A 77 -1.12 -18.10 8.16
CA LYS A 77 -1.28 -17.96 6.70
C LYS A 77 -1.52 -16.51 6.29
N SER A 78 -2.46 -15.83 6.97
CA SER A 78 -2.76 -14.42 6.71
C SER A 78 -1.52 -13.53 6.87
N ALA A 79 -0.75 -13.72 7.95
CA ALA A 79 0.48 -12.96 8.20
C ALA A 79 1.57 -13.20 7.13
N SER A 80 1.60 -14.38 6.52
CA SER A 80 2.61 -14.72 5.49
C SER A 80 2.37 -14.05 4.13
N LEU A 81 1.14 -13.64 3.81
CA LEU A 81 0.74 -13.16 2.47
C LEU A 81 1.55 -11.97 1.96
N HIS A 82 2.02 -11.12 2.88
CA HIS A 82 2.74 -9.88 2.54
C HIS A 82 4.20 -9.89 3.00
N CYS A 83 4.73 -11.06 3.35
CA CYS A 83 6.12 -11.22 3.79
C CYS A 83 7.13 -11.35 2.65
N ASP A 84 6.66 -11.50 1.41
CA ASP A 84 7.48 -11.61 0.19
C ASP A 84 8.66 -12.58 0.38
N PHE A 85 8.34 -13.82 0.79
CA PHE A 85 9.36 -14.84 1.08
C PHE A 85 10.03 -15.37 -0.21
N GLY A 86 9.35 -15.26 -1.35
CA GLY A 86 9.86 -15.64 -2.67
C GLY A 86 10.46 -17.05 -2.68
N PHE A 87 11.58 -17.21 -3.39
CA PHE A 87 12.33 -18.48 -3.47
C PHE A 87 13.13 -18.82 -2.20
N ASN A 88 13.28 -17.88 -1.26
CA ASN A 88 14.04 -18.08 -0.02
C ASN A 88 13.14 -18.50 1.15
N LEU A 89 12.04 -19.19 0.86
CA LEU A 89 11.07 -19.64 1.86
C LEU A 89 11.75 -20.44 2.97
N ASP A 90 12.61 -21.40 2.61
CA ASP A 90 13.29 -22.29 3.56
C ASP A 90 14.29 -21.59 4.49
N LYS A 91 14.82 -20.43 4.08
CA LYS A 91 15.73 -19.62 4.92
C LYS A 91 15.00 -18.54 5.73
N SER A 92 13.72 -18.32 5.44
CA SER A 92 12.93 -17.20 5.98
C SER A 92 11.89 -17.63 7.01
N LEU A 93 11.54 -18.92 7.03
CA LEU A 93 10.68 -19.59 8.01
C LEU A 93 11.43 -19.95 9.29
#